data_AF-A0A2S9JGB2-F1
#
_entry.id   AF-A0A2S9JGB2-F1
#
_cell.length_a   1.000
_cell.length_b   1.000
_cell.length_c   1.000
_cell.angle_alpha   90.00
_cell.angle_beta   90.00
_cell.angle_gamma   90.00
#
_symmetry.space_group_name_H-M   'P 1'
#
loop_
_entity.id
_entity.type
_entity.pdbx_description
1 polymer ?
#
loop_
_entity_poly.entity_id
_entity_poly.type
_entity_poly.pdbx_seq_one_letter_code
_entity_poly.pdbx_strand_id
1 'polypeptide(L)' 'MQIYKKFMLREIREFRNRVYHKEPICFKGNIVDFSQAIQIRKFIFQITDWIDPKLLAVMIYYDNIINKIPQHYHPAEN' A
#
# COMPACT_ATOMS: atom_id res chain seq x y z
N MET A 1 -4.56 12.76 15.83
CA MET A 1 -3.66 11.58 15.71
C MET A 1 -4.39 10.22 15.67
N GLN A 2 -5.45 9.96 16.45
CA GLN A 2 -6.19 8.68 16.36
C GLN A 2 -7.06 8.53 15.08
N ILE A 3 -7.67 9.63 14.59
CA ILE A 3 -8.51 9.63 13.39
C ILE A 3 -7.75 9.13 12.14
N TYR A 4 -6.47 9.50 12.02
CA TYR A 4 -5.62 9.11 10.89
C TYR A 4 -5.34 7.60 10.84
N LYS A 5 -5.19 6.94 12.00
CA LYS A 5 -5.01 5.48 12.07
C LYS A 5 -6.26 4.73 11.65
N LYS A 6 -7.43 5.21 12.08
CA LYS A 6 -8.73 4.65 11.66
C LYS A 6 -8.90 4.73 10.15
N PHE A 7 -8.49 5.84 9.54
CA PHE A 7 -8.48 6.01 8.09
C PHE A 7 -7.58 4.96 7.43
N MET A 8 -6.30 4.86 7.82
CA MET A 8 -5.37 3.88 7.25
C MET A 8 -5.89 2.44 7.31
N LEU A 9 -6.42 2.01 8.47
CA LEU A 9 -6.99 0.67 8.63
C LEU A 9 -8.20 0.42 7.72
N ARG A 10 -9.04 1.45 7.51
CA ARG A 10 -10.17 1.36 6.58
C ARG A 10 -9.69 1.19 5.14
N GLU A 11 -8.74 2.02 4.70
CA GLU A 11 -8.19 1.94 3.33
C GLU A 11 -7.54 0.57 3.06
N ILE A 12 -6.77 0.05 4.02
CA ILE A 12 -6.18 -1.31 3.93
C ILE A 12 -7.27 -2.37 3.81
N ARG A 13 -8.33 -2.29 4.63
CA ARG A 13 -9.45 -3.23 4.61
C ARG A 13 -10.18 -3.20 3.27
N GLU A 14 -10.48 -2.01 2.75
CA GLU A 14 -11.16 -1.84 1.48
C GLU A 14 -10.32 -2.35 0.31
N PHE A 15 -9.02 -2.00 0.28
CA PHE A 15 -8.12 -2.53 -0.73
C PHE A 15 -8.06 -4.05 -0.72
N ARG A 16 -7.89 -4.67 0.47
CA ARG A 16 -7.91 -6.13 0.62
C ARG A 16 -9.23 -6.74 0.13
N ASN A 17 -10.37 -6.11 0.41
CA ASN A 17 -11.67 -6.59 -0.07
C ASN A 17 -11.71 -6.64 -1.60
N ARG A 18 -11.18 -5.62 -2.28
CA ARG A 18 -11.11 -5.59 -3.75
C ARG A 18 -10.22 -6.71 -4.29
N VAL A 19 -9.06 -6.96 -3.66
CA VAL A 19 -8.21 -8.12 -4.00
C VAL A 19 -8.98 -9.43 -3.86
N TYR A 20 -9.70 -9.60 -2.75
CA TYR A 20 -10.50 -10.80 -2.48
C TYR A 20 -11.61 -11.00 -3.53
N HIS A 21 -12.24 -9.91 -3.98
CA HIS A 21 -13.25 -9.92 -5.03
C HIS A 21 -12.67 -9.96 -6.46
N LYS A 22 -11.35 -10.14 -6.61
CA LYS A 22 -10.65 -10.23 -7.91
C LYS A 22 -10.83 -8.99 -8.78
N GLU A 23 -11.02 -7.83 -8.15
CA GLU A 23 -11.12 -6.57 -8.88
C GLU A 23 -9.75 -6.14 -9.46
N PRO A 24 -9.74 -5.36 -10.55
CA PRO A 24 -8.52 -4.73 -11.05
C PRO A 24 -8.04 -3.65 -10.07
N ILE A 25 -6.96 -3.92 -9.34
CA ILE A 25 -6.41 -3.05 -8.27
C ILE A 25 -5.25 -2.14 -8.70
N CYS A 26 -4.67 -2.36 -9.88
CA CYS A 26 -3.54 -1.61 -10.42
C CYS A 26 -3.89 -0.90 -11.74
N PHE A 27 -5.12 -0.41 -11.85
CA PHE A 27 -5.63 0.24 -13.04
C PHE A 27 -6.52 1.43 -12.68
N LYS A 28 -6.42 2.50 -13.47
CA LYS A 28 -7.34 3.63 -13.48
C LYS A 28 -7.98 3.70 -14.86
N GLY A 29 -9.16 3.07 -14.98
CA GLY A 29 -9.75 2.79 -16.29
C GLY A 29 -8.84 1.84 -17.08
N ASN A 30 -8.44 2.24 -18.29
CA ASN A 30 -7.58 1.43 -19.17
C ASN A 30 -6.08 1.69 -18.97
N ILE A 31 -5.71 2.53 -18.01
CA ILE A 31 -4.32 2.92 -17.74
C ILE A 31 -3.82 2.12 -16.54
N VAL A 32 -2.64 1.50 -16.67
CA VAL A 32 -1.96 0.84 -15.56
C VAL A 32 -1.54 1.90 -14.53
N ASP A 33 -1.96 1.74 -13.28
CA ASP A 33 -1.72 2.70 -12.20
C ASP A 33 -1.54 1.97 -10.85
N PHE A 34 -0.34 2.09 -10.26
CA PHE A 34 0.02 1.46 -8.99
C PHE A 34 -0.13 2.40 -7.78
N SER A 35 -0.63 3.62 -7.95
CA SER A 35 -0.67 4.65 -6.90
C SER A 35 -1.35 4.16 -5.64
N GLN A 36 -2.50 3.51 -5.80
CA GLN A 36 -3.25 2.99 -4.68
C GLN A 36 -2.49 1.85 -3.99
N ALA A 37 -1.94 0.89 -4.73
CA ALA A 37 -1.19 -0.22 -4.17
C ALA A 37 0.05 0.27 -3.38
N ILE A 38 0.78 1.24 -3.93
CA ILE A 38 1.93 1.88 -3.26
C ILE A 38 1.49 2.61 -1.99
N GLN A 39 0.37 3.33 -2.05
CA GLN A 39 -0.17 4.04 -0.88
C GLN A 39 -0.60 3.07 0.23
N ILE A 40 -1.26 1.96 -0.13
CA ILE A 40 -1.64 0.91 0.83
C ILE A 40 -0.41 0.25 1.44
N ARG A 41 0.66 -0.01 0.67
CA ARG A 41 1.94 -0.48 1.21
C ARG A 41 2.50 0.50 2.26
N LYS A 42 2.49 1.81 1.98
CA LYS A 42 2.91 2.84 2.95
C LYS A 42 2.06 2.80 4.23
N PHE A 43 0.74 2.67 4.10
CA PHE A 43 -0.15 2.56 5.27
C PHE A 43 0.11 1.30 6.10
N ILE A 44 0.40 0.17 5.45
CA ILE A 44 0.79 -1.06 6.16
C ILE A 44 2.04 -0.80 6.99
N PHE A 45 3.08 -0.19 6.42
CA PHE A 45 4.31 0.13 7.17
C PHE A 45 4.05 1.10 8.33
N GLN A 46 3.25 2.14 8.13
CA GLN A 46 2.91 3.09 9.20
C GLN A 46 2.11 2.43 10.34
N ILE A 47 1.21 1.50 10.03
CA ILE A 47 0.47 0.74 11.04
C ILE A 47 1.41 -0.24 11.74
N THR A 48 2.27 -0.94 11.02
CA THR A 48 3.24 -1.86 11.60
C THR A 48 4.20 -1.15 12.53
N ASP A 49 4.77 -0.01 12.13
CA ASP A 49 5.65 0.81 12.98
C ASP A 49 4.98 1.16 14.31
N TRP A 50 3.69 1.49 14.24
CA TRP A 50 2.91 1.80 15.42
C TRP A 50 2.65 0.57 16.33
N ILE A 51 2.51 -0.62 15.75
CA ILE A 51 2.31 -1.86 16.50
C ILE A 51 3.62 -2.32 17.14
N ASP A 52 4.67 -2.45 16.32
CA ASP A 52 6.00 -2.87 16.72
C ASP A 52 7.05 -2.45 15.66
N PRO A 53 7.95 -1.50 15.98
CA PRO A 53 9.03 -1.08 15.09
C PRO A 53 9.99 -2.22 14.70
N LYS A 54 10.16 -3.26 15.53
CA LYS A 54 10.99 -4.42 15.18
C LYS A 54 10.34 -5.24 14.07
N LEU A 55 9.01 -5.37 14.10
CA LEU A 55 8.26 -6.02 13.03
C LEU A 55 8.36 -5.23 11.72
N LEU A 56 8.33 -3.90 11.77
CA LEU A 56 8.55 -3.07 10.58
C LEU A 56 9.89 -3.37 9.92
N ALA A 57 10.97 -3.46 10.70
CA ALA A 57 12.30 -3.75 10.17
C ALA A 57 12.33 -5.09 9.40
N VAL A 58 11.68 -6.12 9.94
CA VAL A 58 11.54 -7.42 9.25
C VAL A 58 10.73 -7.28 7.97
N MET A 59 9.61 -6.55 7.99
CA MET A 59 8.79 -6.35 6.79
C MET A 59 9.54 -5.61 5.68
N ILE A 60 10.31 -4.57 6.03
CA ILE A 60 11.13 -3.82 5.06
C ILE A 60 12.21 -4.72 4.44
N TYR A 61 12.86 -5.58 5.25
CA TYR A 61 13.90 -6.48 4.77
C TYR A 61 13.39 -7.44 3.67
N TYR A 62 12.15 -7.93 3.80
CA TYR A 62 11.54 -8.82 2.81
C TYR A 62 10.77 -8.10 1.69
N ASP A 63 10.56 -6.79 1.80
CA ASP A 63 9.79 -6.05 0.81
C ASP A 63 10.60 -5.82 -0.48
N ASN A 64 10.14 -6.45 -1.56
CA ASN A 64 10.67 -6.24 -2.91
C ASN A 64 9.60 -5.74 -3.90
N ILE A 65 8.46 -5.27 -3.38
CA ILE A 65 7.30 -4.90 -4.19
C ILE A 65 7.62 -3.75 -5.12
N ILE A 66 8.30 -2.71 -4.61
CA ILE A 66 8.66 -1.53 -5.42
C ILE A 66 9.55 -1.91 -6.60
N ASN A 67 10.47 -2.86 -6.42
CA ASN A 67 11.38 -3.32 -7.48
C ASN A 67 10.65 -4.10 -8.59
N LYS A 68 9.42 -4.56 -8.32
CA LYS A 68 8.58 -5.29 -9.27
C LYS A 68 7.59 -4.38 -10.01
N ILE A 69 7.48 -3.12 -9.59
CA ILE A 69 6.65 -2.14 -10.29
C ILE A 69 7.45 -1.60 -11.49
N PRO A 70 6.91 -1.63 -12.72
CA PRO A 70 7.61 -1.16 -13.90
C PRO A 70 8.09 0.29 -13.74
N GLN A 71 9.35 0.59 -14.09
CA GLN A 71 9.95 1.92 -13.89
C GLN A 71 9.28 3.07 -14.65
N HIS A 72 8.47 2.78 -15.67
CA HIS A 72 7.66 3.80 -16.37
C HIS A 72 6.48 4.30 -15.53
N TYR A 73 6.24 3.71 -14.37
CA TYR A 73 5.36 4.25 -13.36
C TYR A 73 6.12 5.31 -12.54
N HIS A 74 5.84 6.59 -12.80
CA HIS A 74 6.28 7.70 -11.96
C HIS A 74 5.25 7.89 -10.84
N PRO A 75 5.56 7.61 -9.56
CA PRO A 75 4.73 8.09 -8.48
C PRO A 75 4.75 9.62 -8.55
N ALA A 76 3.59 10.26 -8.58
CA ALA A 76 3.51 11.71 -8.47
C ALA A 76 4.26 12.15 -7.19
N GLU A 77 5.38 12.85 -7.38
CA GLU A 77 6.13 13.49 -6.31
C GLU A 77 5.34 14.75 -5.89
N ASN A 78 4.99 14.84 -4.61
CA ASN A 78 4.48 16.06 -3.97
C ASN A 78 5.59 16.63 -3.09
#